data_AF-A0A0R3SEI9-F1
#
_entry.id   AF-A0A0R3SEI9-F1
#
_cell.length_a   1.000
_cell.length_b   1.000
_cell.length_c   1.000
_cell.angle_alpha   90.00
_cell.angle_beta   90.00
_cell.angle_gamma   90.00
#
_symmetry.space_group_name_H-M   'P 1'
#
loop_
_entity.id
_entity.type
_entity.pdbx_description
1 polymer ?
#
loop_
_entity_poly.entity_id
_entity_poly.type
_entity_poly.pdbx_seq_one_letter_code
_entity_poly.pdbx_strand_id
1 'polypeptide(L)' 'MHDLPESVAYFSSVEIDTCLRKDPLNDCKTPSNPEGLETTYGIKKGESLTVSEIIERTGGSMKPFDDKEEGESNFKLNTF' A
#
# COMPACT_ATOMS: atom_id res chain seq x y z
N MET A 1 28.24 11.17 -20.57
CA MET A 1 27.13 11.89 -19.92
C MET A 1 25.83 11.35 -20.49
N HIS A 2 25.49 10.10 -20.17
CA HIS A 2 24.28 9.43 -20.67
C HIS A 2 23.41 8.86 -19.55
N ASP A 3 23.87 8.96 -18.30
CA ASP A 3 23.19 8.36 -17.17
C ASP A 3 22.23 9.35 -16.53
N LEU A 4 21.03 8.86 -16.22
CA LEU A 4 20.01 9.60 -15.51
C LEU A 4 20.25 9.48 -14.00
N PRO A 5 20.25 10.59 -13.24
CA PRO A 5 20.29 10.51 -11.78
C PRO A 5 19.11 9.70 -11.23
N GLU A 6 19.36 8.91 -10.19
CA GLU A 6 18.37 8.05 -9.55
C GLU A 6 17.11 8.80 -9.10
N SER A 7 17.30 9.99 -8.52
CA SER A 7 16.20 10.86 -8.07
C SER A 7 15.28 11.36 -9.20
N VAL A 8 15.72 11.26 -10.45
CA VAL A 8 14.93 11.58 -11.64
C VAL A 8 14.36 10.30 -12.27
N ALA A 9 15.06 9.18 -12.12
CA ALA A 9 14.62 7.88 -12.63
C ALA A 9 13.44 7.30 -11.82
N TYR A 10 13.39 7.55 -10.51
CA TYR A 10 12.39 7.01 -9.60
C TYR A 10 11.66 8.10 -8.83
N PHE A 11 10.40 7.82 -8.49
CA PHE A 11 9.68 8.60 -7.49
C PHE A 11 10.29 8.36 -6.09
N SER A 12 10.03 9.29 -5.17
CA SER A 12 10.43 9.14 -3.77
C SER A 12 9.84 7.89 -3.12
N SER A 13 8.60 7.58 -3.47
CA SER A 13 7.82 6.46 -2.95
C SER A 13 6.62 6.20 -3.85
N VAL A 14 6.07 5.00 -3.74
CA VAL A 14 4.78 4.60 -4.31
C VAL A 14 3.80 4.42 -3.15
N GLU A 15 2.71 5.18 -3.21
CA GLU A 15 1.66 5.15 -2.19
C GLU A 15 0.58 4.13 -2.55
N ILE A 16 0.30 3.21 -1.63
CA ILE A 16 -0.67 2.13 -1.78
C ILE A 16 -1.76 2.31 -0.75
N ASP A 17 -2.99 2.45 -1.20
CA ASP A 17 -4.12 2.72 -0.31
C ASP A 17 -5.44 2.14 -0.82
N THR A 18 -6.34 1.90 0.12
CA THR A 18 -7.73 1.52 -0.10
C THR A 18 -8.63 2.74 -0.32
N CYS A 19 -8.19 3.94 0.10
CA CYS A 19 -8.91 5.19 -0.11
C CYS A 19 -8.05 6.22 -0.86
N LEU A 20 -8.70 7.15 -1.57
CA LEU A 20 -7.99 8.19 -2.30
C LEU A 20 -7.61 9.34 -1.36
N ARG A 21 -6.34 9.42 -0.97
CA ARG A 21 -5.76 10.54 -0.20
C ARG A 21 -4.36 10.87 -0.70
N LYS A 22 -3.90 12.09 -0.42
CA LYS A 22 -2.58 12.56 -0.87
C LYS A 22 -1.43 11.80 -0.20
N ASP A 23 -1.59 11.46 1.06
CA ASP A 23 -0.61 10.76 1.89
C ASP A 23 -1.33 9.59 2.58
N PRO A 24 -0.94 8.33 2.33
CA PRO A 24 -1.63 7.17 2.86
C PRO A 24 -1.49 6.99 4.38
N LEU A 25 -0.50 7.63 5.00
CA LEU A 25 -0.30 7.59 6.45
C LEU A 25 -1.14 8.64 7.19
N ASN A 26 -1.74 9.57 6.44
CA ASN A 26 -2.56 10.63 6.99
C ASN A 26 -3.98 10.13 7.30
N ASP A 27 -4.39 10.30 8.54
CA ASP A 27 -5.71 9.91 9.04
C ASP A 27 -6.82 10.92 8.66
N CYS A 28 -6.47 11.99 7.92
CA CYS A 28 -7.38 13.02 7.42
C CYS A 28 -8.31 13.61 8.51
N LYS A 29 -7.71 13.89 9.67
CA LYS A 29 -8.40 14.59 10.77
C LYS A 29 -8.70 16.03 10.37
N THR A 30 -9.95 16.43 10.56
CA THR A 30 -10.41 17.81 10.32
C THR A 30 -11.31 18.24 11.48
N PRO A 31 -11.57 19.54 11.67
CA PRO A 31 -12.50 19.98 12.72
C PRO A 31 -13.88 19.32 12.64
N SER A 32 -14.35 18.97 11.44
CA SER A 32 -15.61 18.25 11.21
C SER A 32 -15.49 16.72 11.30
N ASN A 33 -14.26 16.18 11.25
CA ASN A 33 -13.95 14.76 11.43
C ASN A 33 -12.76 14.60 12.41
N PRO A 34 -12.98 14.84 13.72
CA PRO A 34 -11.90 14.89 14.71
C PRO A 34 -11.24 13.52 14.93
N GLU A 35 -12.02 12.45 14.82
CA GLU A 35 -11.57 11.08 15.08
C GLU A 35 -10.86 10.43 13.88
N GLY A 36 -10.87 11.08 12.71
CA GLY A 36 -10.12 10.65 11.52
C GLY A 36 -10.82 9.57 10.69
N LEU A 37 -10.09 8.98 9.74
CA LEU A 37 -10.58 7.93 8.85
C LEU A 37 -10.54 6.56 9.51
N GLU A 38 -9.51 6.31 10.32
CA GLU A 38 -9.29 5.03 10.99
C GLU A 38 -10.37 4.75 12.04
N THR A 39 -10.63 5.70 12.94
CA THR A 39 -11.58 5.51 14.04
C THR A 39 -13.03 5.61 13.57
N THR A 40 -13.37 6.63 12.78
CA THR A 40 -14.76 6.91 12.39
C THR A 40 -15.27 5.95 11.30
N TYR A 41 -14.41 5.60 10.35
CA TYR A 41 -14.81 4.85 9.15
C TYR A 41 -14.14 3.47 9.05
N GLY A 42 -13.26 3.10 9.99
CA GLY A 42 -12.54 1.84 9.95
C GLY A 42 -11.50 1.74 8.82
N ILE A 43 -11.18 2.86 8.16
CA ILE A 43 -10.26 2.88 7.03
C ILE A 43 -8.84 3.00 7.59
N LYS A 44 -8.09 1.90 7.51
CA LYS A 44 -6.70 1.85 7.96
C LYS A 44 -5.80 2.76 7.11
N LYS A 45 -4.64 3.09 7.67
CA LYS A 45 -3.57 3.75 6.92
C LYS A 45 -3.05 2.83 5.82
N GLY A 46 -2.71 3.42 4.67
CA GLY A 46 -2.04 2.72 3.59
C GLY A 46 -0.54 2.57 3.85
N GLU A 47 0.20 2.25 2.79
CA GLU A 47 1.64 2.05 2.81
C GLU A 47 2.33 3.02 1.84
N SER A 48 3.54 3.46 2.20
CA SER A 48 4.46 4.20 1.35
C SER A 48 5.70 3.36 1.14
N LEU A 49 5.96 2.93 -0.09
CA LEU A 49 7.08 2.03 -0.40
C LEU A 49 8.07 2.70 -1.34
N THR A 50 9.34 2.67 -0.96
CA THR A 50 10.47 3.10 -1.79
C THR A 50 10.77 2.05 -2.86
N VAL A 51 11.50 2.46 -3.90
CA VAL A 51 11.93 1.54 -4.97
C VAL A 51 12.71 0.34 -4.43
N SER A 52 13.57 0.56 -3.43
CA SER A 52 14.38 -0.49 -2.80
C SER A 52 13.51 -1.53 -2.10
N GLU A 53 12.52 -1.09 -1.31
CA GLU A 53 11.59 -1.98 -0.61
C GLU A 53 10.72 -2.78 -1.59
N ILE A 54 10.32 -2.17 -2.71
CA ILE A 54 9.55 -2.86 -3.76
C ILE A 54 10.41 -3.95 -4.42
N ILE A 55 11.67 -3.66 -4.73
CA ILE A 55 12.58 -4.66 -5.33
C ILE A 55 12.83 -5.81 -4.35
N GLU A 56 13.04 -5.53 -3.07
CA GLU A 56 13.20 -6.56 -2.03
C GLU A 56 11.95 -7.44 -1.90
N ARG A 57 10.76 -6.86 -1.92
CA ARG A 57 9.49 -7.60 -1.82
C ARG A 57 9.19 -8.43 -3.07
N THR A 58 9.51 -7.94 -4.26
CA THR A 58 9.13 -8.57 -5.54
C THR A 58 10.24 -9.44 -6.15
N GLY A 59 11.47 -9.35 -5.66
CA GLY A 59 12.63 -9.96 -6.32
C GLY A 59 12.91 -9.36 -7.70
N GLY A 60 12.43 -8.13 -7.96
CA GLY A 60 12.65 -7.40 -9.21
C GLY A 60 11.70 -7.74 -10.36
N SER A 61 10.74 -8.66 -10.19
CA SER A 61 9.73 -8.96 -11.21
C SER A 61 8.47 -9.57 -10.61
N MET A 62 7.31 -9.29 -11.19
CA MET A 62 6.04 -9.91 -10.80
C MET A 62 5.57 -10.84 -11.91
N LYS A 63 4.94 -11.97 -11.51
CA LYS A 63 4.24 -12.82 -12.47
C LYS A 63 2.99 -12.09 -12.98
N PRO A 64 2.58 -12.32 -14.24
CA PRO A 64 1.25 -11.93 -14.69
C PRO A 64 0.19 -12.50 -13.75
N PHE A 65 -0.91 -11.78 -13.56
CA PHE A 65 -2.07 -12.33 -12.88
C PHE A 65 -2.66 -13.44 -13.76
N ASP A 66 -2.47 -14.69 -13.36
CA ASP A 66 -3.21 -15.81 -13.93
C ASP A 66 -4.59 -15.86 -13.25
N ASP A 67 -5.67 -15.77 -14.04
CA ASP A 67 -7.06 -15.80 -13.56
C ASP A 67 -7.49 -17.14 -12.92
N LYS A 68 -6.55 -17.99 -12.51
CA LYS A 68 -6.79 -19.30 -11.91
C LYS A 68 -5.88 -19.56 -10.72
N GLU A 69 -6.29 -19.12 -9.54
CA GLU A 69 -6.06 -19.89 -8.31
C GLU A 69 -7.39 -20.19 -7.65
N GLU A 70 -7.77 -21.47 -7.75
CA GLU A 70 -8.81 -22.12 -6.96
C GLU A 70 -8.50 -21.96 -5.47
N GLY A 71 -9.53 -21.69 -4.68
CA GLY A 71 -9.37 -21.50 -3.25
C GLY A 71 -8.91 -22.75 -2.52
N GLU A 72 -8.01 -22.55 -1.56
CA GLU A 72 -8.02 -23.34 -0.32
C GLU A 72 -7.96 -22.39 0.87
N SER A 73 -9.11 -22.31 1.54
CA SER A 73 -9.33 -21.64 2.81
C SER A 73 -8.69 -22.42 3.95
N ASN A 74 -7.96 -21.73 4.84
CA ASN A 74 -7.70 -22.20 6.19
C ASN A 74 -7.50 -21.03 7.16
N PHE A 75 -8.56 -20.24 7.39
CA PHE A 75 -8.69 -19.49 8.64
C PHE A 75 -9.68 -20.23 9.53
N LYS A 76 -9.17 -21.13 10.38
CA LYS A 76 -9.96 -21.73 11.45
C LYS A 76 -10.34 -20.62 12.42
N LEU A 77 -11.58 -20.16 12.36
CA LEU A 77 -12.23 -19.48 13.47
C LEU A 77 -12.32 -20.47 14.64
N ASN A 78 -11.41 -20.36 15.60
CA ASN A 78 -11.66 -20.87 16.93
C ASN A 78 -12.36 -19.76 17.72
N THR A 79 -13.67 -19.92 17.91
CA THR A 79 -14.43 -19.20 18.93
C THR A 79 -15.37 -20.21 19.60
N PHE A 80 -15.00 -20.61 20.81
CA PHE A 80 -15.88 -20.86 21.94
C PHE A 80 -15.18 -20.30 23.17
#